data_AF-A0A518LG46-F1
#
_entry.id   AF-A0A518LG46-F1
#
_cell.length_a   1.000
_cell.length_b   1.000
_cell.length_c   1.000
_cell.angle_alpha   90.00
_cell.angle_beta   90.00
_cell.angle_gamma   90.00
#
_symmetry.space_group_name_H-M   'P 1'
#
loop_
_entity.id
_entity.type
_entity.pdbx_description
1 polymer ?
#
loop_
_entity_poly.entity_id
_entity_poly.type
_entity_poly.pdbx_seq_one_letter_code
_entity_poly.pdbx_strand_id
1 'polypeptide(L)'
;MNPDHGGPPHHSSLTPSMPPRATANSSGAMLPALVAGALVVAAMATRRSNEAWVLGRWSIAYVAMMAVGGLGTWLALFFWIRFRGRRAVLMVPATGLILALGVTELAGQFYVTLKPSYEVLHLKPDPILGWRPVPELEFTWAGHEWYARDFSVPIKLNSEGFHDLERAREKTPGSTRIAVIGDSMVEALQVPSDLTATRLAEESLNKPGGRRFEVLNFGVSNYGLGQMFLNWETRVRPYRPDIVFVYVAGLHMIRTVTPMERGAFPGASQESLRVRPTFRIEEDRLAWDPPQDLAKFEAAQADLIQSRFGGGRTRKRPRKSFLVHRIAAGAHEMLMGIQWKFHPLPVTSPLDEQALRLNERILLELNRSVSAAGARLVVVDACLYYSNAEEPISQRLKAYCSSHSINYVCLSDALLASHHAGHMTHWGHDKHFNELGNQVFADTILKWLRGPGGITDNIGRQ
;
A
#
# COMPACT_ATOMS: atom_id res chain seq x y z
N MET A 1 64.90 78.85 27.12
CA MET A 1 64.40 80.10 26.53
C MET A 1 62.89 79.98 26.41
N ASN A 2 62.17 80.69 27.28
CA ASN A 2 60.82 81.17 27.01
C ASN A 2 60.98 82.64 26.58
N PRO A 3 60.07 83.20 25.76
CA PRO A 3 59.01 84.02 26.36
C PRO A 3 57.66 83.89 25.59
N ASP A 4 56.52 83.82 26.30
CA ASP A 4 55.52 84.91 26.54
C ASP A 4 54.59 85.19 25.33
N HIS A 5 53.30 85.55 25.45
CA HIS A 5 52.37 85.83 26.54
C HIS A 5 50.94 85.93 25.92
N GLY A 6 49.87 85.72 26.72
CA GLY A 6 48.61 86.47 26.53
C GLY A 6 47.25 85.76 26.68
N GLY A 7 46.66 85.81 27.89
CA GLY A 7 45.24 86.18 28.11
C GLY A 7 44.12 85.11 28.20
N PRO A 8 43.32 85.02 29.31
CA PRO A 8 42.24 84.03 29.57
C PRO A 8 40.80 84.66 29.52
N PRO A 9 39.71 84.09 30.11
CA PRO A 9 39.16 82.72 30.19
C PRO A 9 37.69 82.64 29.67
N HIS A 10 37.02 81.48 29.61
CA HIS A 10 35.61 81.29 30.04
C HIS A 10 35.12 79.82 29.95
N HIS A 11 34.30 79.47 30.95
CA HIS A 11 33.63 78.19 31.23
C HIS A 11 32.89 77.53 30.05
N SER A 12 32.88 76.19 30.01
CA SER A 12 31.63 75.41 30.15
C SER A 12 31.88 73.89 30.06
N SER A 13 31.29 73.18 31.02
CA SER A 13 31.19 71.73 31.15
C SER A 13 30.44 71.07 30.00
N LEU A 14 31.02 70.04 29.38
CA LEU A 14 30.33 69.14 28.46
C LEU A 14 30.36 67.70 29.01
N THR A 15 29.23 67.30 29.59
CA THR A 15 28.83 65.89 29.78
C THR A 15 28.48 65.27 28.42
N PRO A 16 28.77 63.99 28.15
CA PRO A 16 28.32 63.33 26.92
C PRO A 16 26.82 63.00 27.01
N SER A 17 26.04 63.50 26.05
CA SER A 17 24.64 63.16 25.85
C SER A 17 24.48 61.70 25.41
N MET A 18 23.70 60.90 26.16
CA MET A 18 23.19 59.62 25.67
C MET A 18 22.22 59.84 24.49
N PRO A 19 22.18 58.93 23.49
CA PRO A 19 21.17 58.97 22.45
C PRO A 19 19.80 58.51 22.99
N PRO A 20 18.68 58.95 22.40
CA PRO A 20 17.36 58.58 22.87
C PRO A 20 17.12 57.07 22.63
N ARG A 21 16.62 56.39 23.65
CA ARG A 21 16.19 54.99 23.59
C ARG A 21 14.94 54.92 22.71
N ALA A 22 15.11 54.52 21.45
CA ALA A 22 14.00 54.22 20.56
C ALA A 22 13.18 53.06 21.15
N THR A 23 12.02 53.35 21.72
CA THR A 23 11.02 52.34 22.03
C THR A 23 10.42 51.84 20.71
N ALA A 24 11.02 50.81 20.12
CA ALA A 24 10.44 50.11 18.99
C ALA A 24 9.07 49.53 19.40
N ASN A 25 8.03 50.11 18.84
CA ASN A 25 6.64 49.72 19.00
C ASN A 25 6.45 48.33 18.35
N SER A 26 6.51 47.26 19.15
CA SER A 26 6.22 45.89 18.69
C SER A 26 4.72 45.63 18.47
N SER A 27 3.89 46.65 18.60
CA SER A 27 2.44 46.63 18.38
C SER A 27 2.07 46.43 16.91
N GLY A 28 2.95 46.80 15.97
CA GLY A 28 2.69 46.68 14.53
C GLY A 28 2.70 45.26 13.96
N ALA A 29 3.44 44.32 14.57
CA ALA A 29 3.62 42.96 14.04
C ALA A 29 2.51 41.97 14.45
N MET A 30 1.71 42.30 15.47
CA MET A 30 0.77 41.34 16.06
C MET A 30 -0.60 41.32 15.38
N LEU A 31 -1.09 42.48 14.91
CA LEU A 31 -2.33 42.56 14.14
C LEU A 31 -2.23 41.77 12.81
N PRO A 32 -1.11 41.86 12.04
CA PRO A 32 -0.89 40.99 10.88
C PRO A 32 -0.87 39.49 11.24
N ALA A 33 -0.29 39.11 12.39
CA ALA A 33 -0.24 37.70 12.81
C ALA A 33 -1.63 37.15 13.21
N LEU A 34 -2.46 37.96 13.86
CA LEU A 34 -3.84 37.60 14.20
C LEU A 34 -4.73 37.53 12.96
N VAL A 35 -4.58 38.46 12.01
CA VAL A 35 -5.25 38.43 10.71
C VAL A 35 -4.80 37.20 9.91
N ALA A 36 -3.50 36.88 9.91
CA ALA A 36 -2.99 35.67 9.28
C ALA A 36 -3.55 34.40 9.94
N GLY A 37 -3.64 34.34 11.27
CA GLY A 37 -4.26 33.22 11.99
C GLY A 37 -5.73 33.03 11.65
N ALA A 38 -6.51 34.12 11.63
CA ALA A 38 -7.92 34.10 11.23
C ALA A 38 -8.09 33.68 9.75
N LEU A 39 -7.24 34.17 8.86
CA LEU A 39 -7.22 33.78 7.44
C LEU A 39 -6.85 32.31 7.25
N VAL A 40 -5.93 31.76 8.06
CA VAL A 40 -5.58 30.34 8.05
C VAL A 40 -6.77 29.49 8.51
N VAL A 41 -7.47 29.88 9.58
CA VAL A 41 -8.69 29.17 10.04
C VAL A 41 -9.80 29.25 8.99
N ALA A 42 -10.00 30.42 8.35
CA ALA A 42 -10.98 30.58 7.28
C ALA A 42 -10.62 29.78 6.01
N ALA A 43 -9.35 29.76 5.61
CA ALA A 43 -8.87 28.95 4.49
C ALA A 43 -8.91 27.45 4.79
N MET A 44 -8.74 27.07 6.05
CA MET A 44 -8.95 25.68 6.48
C MET A 44 -10.43 25.30 6.43
N ALA A 45 -11.35 26.20 6.83
CA ALA A 45 -12.79 25.95 6.77
C ALA A 45 -13.29 25.72 5.33
N THR A 46 -12.64 26.28 4.31
CA THR A 46 -13.04 26.06 2.90
C THR A 46 -12.47 24.78 2.29
N ARG A 47 -11.51 24.11 2.95
CA ARG A 47 -10.92 22.86 2.46
C ARG A 47 -11.71 21.64 2.91
N ARG A 48 -11.81 20.65 2.02
CA ARG A 48 -12.41 19.33 2.29
C ARG A 48 -11.33 18.37 2.76
N SER A 49 -11.60 17.60 3.81
CA SER A 49 -10.68 16.56 4.27
C SER A 49 -10.96 15.23 3.56
N ASN A 50 -9.93 14.42 3.37
CA ASN A 50 -10.06 13.11 2.72
C ASN A 50 -10.96 12.12 3.49
N GLU A 51 -11.14 12.30 4.80
CA GLU A 51 -12.03 11.48 5.66
C GLU A 51 -13.16 12.35 6.22
N ALA A 52 -14.13 12.72 5.39
CA ALA A 52 -15.14 13.72 5.71
C ALA A 52 -16.35 13.14 6.49
N TRP A 53 -16.36 13.27 7.81
CA TRP A 53 -17.41 12.75 8.71
C TRP A 53 -18.39 13.83 9.18
N VAL A 54 -17.88 15.00 9.57
CA VAL A 54 -18.70 16.12 10.05
C VAL A 54 -19.21 16.91 8.86
N LEU A 55 -20.55 16.98 8.72
CA LEU A 55 -21.27 17.64 7.62
C LEU A 55 -20.87 17.15 6.21
N GLY A 56 -20.32 15.93 6.09
CA GLY A 56 -19.82 15.38 4.82
C GLY A 56 -18.67 16.17 4.20
N ARG A 57 -17.96 16.98 5.00
CA ARG A 57 -16.87 17.86 4.54
C ARG A 57 -15.56 17.74 5.32
N TRP A 58 -15.61 17.50 6.63
CA TRP A 58 -14.43 17.55 7.50
C TRP A 58 -14.29 16.31 8.38
N SER A 59 -13.06 15.89 8.65
CA SER A 59 -12.77 14.84 9.63
C SER A 59 -12.93 15.40 11.04
N ILE A 60 -13.19 14.51 12.00
CA ILE A 60 -13.33 14.90 13.42
C ILE A 60 -12.05 15.59 13.92
N ALA A 61 -10.88 15.08 13.52
CA ALA A 61 -9.59 15.68 13.85
C ALA A 61 -9.44 17.08 13.21
N TYR A 62 -9.94 17.26 11.98
CA TYR A 62 -9.90 18.54 11.27
C TYR A 62 -10.79 19.59 11.96
N VAL A 63 -11.99 19.21 12.39
CA VAL A 63 -12.90 20.06 13.17
C VAL A 63 -12.32 20.40 14.54
N ALA A 64 -11.72 19.43 15.23
CA ALA A 64 -11.05 19.68 16.51
C ALA A 64 -9.89 20.69 16.34
N MET A 65 -9.09 20.55 15.29
CA MET A 65 -7.99 21.49 15.00
C MET A 65 -8.51 22.90 14.68
N MET A 66 -9.59 23.04 13.91
CA MET A 66 -10.23 24.35 13.66
C MET A 66 -10.83 24.96 14.93
N ALA A 67 -11.49 24.15 15.76
CA ALA A 67 -12.08 24.61 17.01
C ALA A 67 -11.01 25.11 17.98
N VAL A 68 -9.89 24.38 18.13
CA VAL A 68 -8.83 24.80 19.03
C VAL A 68 -8.00 25.95 18.45
N GLY A 69 -7.74 25.97 17.14
CA GLY A 69 -7.09 27.11 16.48
C GLY A 69 -7.93 28.39 16.58
N GLY A 70 -9.25 28.27 16.38
CA GLY A 70 -10.21 29.36 16.57
C GLY A 70 -10.26 29.85 18.02
N LEU A 71 -10.37 28.94 18.98
CA LEU A 71 -10.35 29.26 20.41
C LEU A 71 -9.01 29.91 20.83
N GLY A 72 -7.88 29.40 20.35
CA GLY A 72 -6.55 29.96 20.61
C GLY A 72 -6.38 31.36 20.03
N THR A 73 -6.88 31.61 18.82
CA THR A 73 -6.87 32.94 18.19
C THR A 73 -7.78 33.91 18.95
N TRP A 74 -8.97 33.48 19.34
CA TRP A 74 -9.91 34.28 20.13
C TRP A 74 -9.35 34.63 21.51
N LEU A 75 -8.75 33.67 22.22
CA LEU A 75 -8.09 33.89 23.50
C LEU A 75 -6.89 34.83 23.34
N ALA A 76 -6.05 34.65 22.31
CA ALA A 76 -4.94 35.57 22.05
C ALA A 76 -5.42 37.01 21.81
N LEU A 77 -6.52 37.19 21.06
CA LEU A 77 -7.14 38.49 20.80
C LEU A 77 -7.71 39.10 22.10
N PHE A 78 -8.48 38.32 22.85
CA PHE A 78 -9.10 38.75 24.12
C PHE A 78 -8.05 39.19 25.14
N PHE A 79 -7.01 38.38 25.34
CA PHE A 79 -5.94 38.70 26.29
C PHE A 79 -5.04 39.84 25.80
N TRP A 80 -4.83 39.99 24.49
CA TRP A 80 -4.14 41.16 23.92
C TRP A 80 -4.90 42.48 24.19
N ILE A 81 -6.21 42.47 23.96
CA ILE A 81 -7.08 43.63 24.24
C ILE A 81 -7.09 43.92 25.74
N ARG A 82 -7.21 42.89 26.57
CA ARG A 82 -7.46 43.01 28.01
C ARG A 82 -6.20 43.27 28.85
N PHE A 83 -5.05 42.77 28.41
CA PHE A 83 -3.78 42.85 29.13
C PHE A 83 -2.70 43.31 28.14
N ARG A 84 -2.47 44.63 28.04
CA ARG A 84 -1.41 45.26 27.23
C ARG A 84 0.04 44.90 27.65
N GLY A 85 0.25 43.75 28.30
CA GLY A 85 1.54 43.27 28.82
C GLY A 85 2.17 42.21 27.90
N ARG A 86 3.36 42.50 27.38
CA ARG A 86 4.09 41.72 26.35
C ARG A 86 4.33 40.23 26.65
N ARG A 87 4.27 39.78 27.91
CA ARG A 87 4.56 38.39 28.31
C ARG A 87 3.33 37.47 28.38
N ALA A 88 2.18 37.96 28.87
CA ALA A 88 0.95 37.17 28.93
C ALA A 88 0.39 36.83 27.53
N VAL A 89 0.65 37.72 26.57
CA VAL A 89 0.16 37.64 25.20
C VAL A 89 0.75 36.48 24.39
N LEU A 90 1.98 36.02 24.70
CA LEU A 90 2.59 34.86 24.04
C LEU A 90 2.29 33.53 24.77
N MET A 91 2.09 33.59 26.10
CA MET A 91 1.83 32.40 26.92
C MET A 91 0.45 31.78 26.66
N VAL A 92 -0.57 32.62 26.43
CA VAL A 92 -1.95 32.14 26.17
C VAL A 92 -2.07 31.34 24.86
N PRO A 93 -1.61 31.84 23.70
CA PRO A 93 -1.66 31.06 22.46
C PRO A 93 -0.76 29.82 22.52
N ALA A 94 0.40 29.89 23.16
CA ALA A 94 1.26 28.72 23.38
C ALA A 94 0.55 27.65 24.23
N THR A 95 -0.11 28.06 25.33
CA THR A 95 -0.89 27.16 26.18
C THR A 95 -2.08 26.57 25.42
N GLY A 96 -2.79 27.39 24.64
CA GLY A 96 -3.88 26.93 23.78
C GLY A 96 -3.42 25.90 22.74
N LEU A 97 -2.26 26.13 22.11
CA LEU A 97 -1.65 25.18 21.19
C LEU A 97 -1.27 23.87 21.90
N ILE A 98 -0.59 23.92 23.05
CA ILE A 98 -0.23 22.72 23.82
C ILE A 98 -1.46 21.92 24.20
N LEU A 99 -2.53 22.57 24.66
CA LEU A 99 -3.81 21.93 24.95
C LEU A 99 -4.43 21.32 23.69
N ALA A 100 -4.35 22.00 22.53
CA ALA A 100 -4.80 21.47 21.24
C ALA A 100 -4.11 20.17 20.89
N LEU A 101 -2.78 20.16 20.99
CA LEU A 101 -1.94 19.02 20.66
C LEU A 101 -2.21 17.87 21.63
N GLY A 102 -2.36 18.17 22.93
CA GLY A 102 -2.73 17.20 23.95
C GLY A 102 -4.09 16.55 23.71
N VAL A 103 -5.13 17.36 23.42
CA VAL A 103 -6.47 16.85 23.09
C VAL A 103 -6.45 16.03 21.80
N THR A 104 -5.71 16.47 20.78
CA THR A 104 -5.57 15.75 19.51
C THR A 104 -4.88 14.40 19.70
N GLU A 105 -3.80 14.35 20.49
CA GLU A 105 -3.11 13.11 20.84
C GLU A 105 -4.04 12.18 21.61
N LEU A 106 -4.73 12.67 22.65
CA LEU A 106 -5.66 11.86 23.44
C LEU A 106 -6.81 11.31 22.59
N ALA A 107 -7.46 12.15 21.78
CA ALA A 107 -8.53 11.73 20.88
C ALA A 107 -8.02 10.74 19.81
N GLY A 108 -6.82 10.98 19.26
CA GLY A 108 -6.16 10.09 18.31
C GLY A 108 -5.83 8.73 18.92
N GLN A 109 -5.29 8.70 20.15
CA GLN A 109 -5.02 7.47 20.90
C GLN A 109 -6.31 6.71 21.21
N PHE A 110 -7.39 7.41 21.57
CA PHE A 110 -8.70 6.79 21.78
C PHE A 110 -9.22 6.16 20.47
N TYR A 111 -9.18 6.91 19.36
CA TYR A 111 -9.56 6.40 18.04
C TYR A 111 -8.76 5.14 17.65
N VAL A 112 -7.44 5.18 17.79
CA VAL A 112 -6.56 4.04 17.46
C VAL A 112 -6.81 2.84 18.38
N THR A 113 -7.23 3.07 19.63
CA THR A 113 -7.60 1.98 20.54
C THR A 113 -8.78 1.18 20.01
N LEU A 114 -9.75 1.86 19.39
CA LEU A 114 -10.92 1.24 18.76
C LEU A 114 -10.60 0.59 17.40
N LYS A 115 -9.45 0.93 16.79
CA LYS A 115 -9.02 0.45 15.48
C LYS A 115 -7.60 -0.14 15.52
N PRO A 116 -7.39 -1.24 16.26
CA PRO A 116 -6.08 -1.87 16.34
C PRO A 116 -5.63 -2.42 14.98
N SER A 117 -4.31 -2.53 14.79
CA SER A 117 -3.71 -3.28 13.70
C SER A 117 -2.71 -4.31 14.24
N TYR A 118 -2.39 -5.29 13.41
CA TYR A 118 -1.63 -6.48 13.78
C TYR A 118 -0.45 -6.70 12.83
N GLU A 119 0.66 -7.17 13.39
CA GLU A 119 1.71 -7.86 12.66
C GLU A 119 1.29 -9.32 12.53
N VAL A 120 1.38 -9.88 11.32
CA VAL A 120 0.96 -11.25 11.03
C VAL A 120 2.01 -11.95 10.17
N LEU A 121 2.55 -13.05 10.69
CA LEU A 121 3.44 -13.97 9.97
C LEU A 121 2.61 -15.06 9.25
N HIS A 122 1.80 -14.63 8.28
CA HIS A 122 0.87 -15.49 7.54
C HIS A 122 1.55 -16.36 6.46
N LEU A 123 2.80 -16.07 6.15
CA LEU A 123 3.65 -16.84 5.23
C LEU A 123 4.70 -17.61 6.03
N LYS A 124 5.10 -18.77 5.54
CA LYS A 124 6.18 -19.60 6.08
C LYS A 124 7.17 -20.02 4.99
N PRO A 125 8.42 -20.32 5.34
CA PRO A 125 9.43 -20.82 4.41
C PRO A 125 8.94 -22.05 3.62
N ASP A 126 9.35 -22.14 2.36
CA ASP A 126 9.10 -23.27 1.48
C ASP A 126 10.31 -23.52 0.57
N PRO A 127 10.81 -24.76 0.42
CA PRO A 127 12.03 -25.04 -0.32
C PRO A 127 11.90 -24.89 -1.84
N ILE A 128 10.68 -24.91 -2.38
CA ILE A 128 10.44 -24.77 -3.82
C ILE A 128 10.00 -23.34 -4.12
N LEU A 129 9.00 -22.87 -3.39
CA LEU A 129 8.35 -21.58 -3.63
C LEU A 129 9.08 -20.42 -2.95
N GLY A 130 10.07 -20.69 -2.09
CA GLY A 130 10.67 -19.72 -1.18
C GLY A 130 9.82 -19.51 0.07
N TRP A 131 8.53 -19.27 -0.13
CA TRP A 131 7.53 -19.18 0.92
C TRP A 131 6.17 -19.63 0.41
N ARG A 132 5.28 -19.95 1.35
CA ARG A 132 3.87 -20.20 1.10
C ARG A 132 3.01 -19.77 2.29
N PRO A 133 1.70 -19.61 2.11
CA PRO A 133 0.81 -19.34 3.24
C PRO A 133 0.82 -20.45 4.30
N VAL A 134 0.53 -20.05 5.53
CA VAL A 134 0.36 -20.97 6.67
C VAL A 134 -1.06 -21.55 6.63
N PRO A 135 -1.21 -22.88 6.48
CA PRO A 135 -2.52 -23.53 6.54
C PRO A 135 -3.31 -23.20 7.79
N GLU A 136 -4.63 -23.07 7.65
CA GLU A 136 -5.60 -22.92 8.76
C GLU A 136 -5.34 -21.71 9.67
N LEU A 137 -4.51 -20.76 9.24
CA LEU A 137 -4.20 -19.59 10.07
C LEU A 137 -5.40 -18.64 10.09
N GLU A 138 -5.83 -18.28 11.30
CA GLU A 138 -6.83 -17.26 11.57
C GLU A 138 -6.17 -15.99 12.11
N PHE A 139 -6.50 -14.84 11.53
CA PHE A 139 -5.94 -13.55 11.92
C PHE A 139 -6.84 -12.39 11.50
N THR A 140 -6.54 -11.18 11.98
CA THR A 140 -7.15 -9.95 11.46
C THR A 140 -6.12 -9.18 10.63
N TRP A 141 -6.43 -8.94 9.36
CA TRP A 141 -5.62 -8.11 8.47
C TRP A 141 -6.13 -6.67 8.50
N ALA A 142 -5.26 -5.75 8.90
CA ALA A 142 -5.59 -4.32 9.05
C ALA A 142 -4.56 -3.39 8.40
N GLY A 143 -3.84 -3.93 7.41
CA GLY A 143 -2.76 -3.24 6.69
C GLY A 143 -1.47 -3.12 7.50
N HIS A 144 -0.55 -2.33 6.96
CA HIS A 144 0.82 -2.21 7.49
C HIS A 144 1.00 -1.09 8.53
N GLU A 145 0.01 -0.21 8.66
CA GLU A 145 0.02 0.84 9.69
C GLU A 145 -0.20 0.26 11.08
N TRP A 146 0.23 0.99 12.12
CA TRP A 146 0.11 0.57 13.51
C TRP A 146 -1.35 0.65 14.06
N TYR A 147 -2.29 1.09 13.22
CA TYR A 147 -3.73 1.09 13.45
C TYR A 147 -4.47 0.81 12.13
N ALA A 148 -5.70 0.32 12.22
CA ALA A 148 -6.52 0.02 11.04
C ALA A 148 -6.97 1.32 10.37
N ARG A 149 -6.24 1.73 9.32
CA ARG A 149 -6.45 2.99 8.61
C ARG A 149 -7.52 2.87 7.55
N ASP A 150 -7.43 1.83 6.71
CA ASP A 150 -8.33 1.62 5.57
C ASP A 150 -9.38 0.55 5.86
N PHE A 151 -8.94 -0.63 6.30
CA PHE A 151 -9.78 -1.79 6.53
C PHE A 151 -9.32 -2.56 7.77
N SER A 152 -10.16 -3.49 8.23
CA SER A 152 -9.84 -4.48 9.26
C SER A 152 -10.69 -5.72 9.00
N VAL A 153 -10.07 -6.74 8.43
CA VAL A 153 -10.78 -7.93 7.91
C VAL A 153 -10.37 -9.17 8.72
N PRO A 154 -11.32 -9.94 9.28
CA PRO A 154 -11.03 -11.26 9.80
C PRO A 154 -10.77 -12.23 8.65
N ILE A 155 -9.61 -12.89 8.68
CA ILE A 155 -9.16 -13.84 7.68
C ILE A 155 -9.08 -15.22 8.30
N LYS A 156 -9.58 -16.21 7.57
CA LYS A 156 -9.35 -17.64 7.80
C LYS A 156 -8.82 -18.25 6.52
N LEU A 157 -7.57 -18.71 6.55
CA LEU A 157 -6.99 -19.45 5.44
C LEU A 157 -7.48 -20.91 5.49
N ASN A 158 -7.68 -21.52 4.32
CA ASN A 158 -8.10 -22.91 4.23
C ASN A 158 -6.99 -23.90 4.61
N SER A 159 -7.29 -25.20 4.58
CA SER A 159 -6.35 -26.29 4.89
C SER A 159 -5.09 -26.33 4.03
N GLU A 160 -5.06 -25.59 2.92
CA GLU A 160 -3.90 -25.45 2.03
C GLU A 160 -3.20 -24.09 2.16
N GLY A 161 -3.78 -23.18 2.96
CA GLY A 161 -3.28 -21.85 3.25
C GLY A 161 -3.84 -20.74 2.34
N PHE A 162 -4.80 -21.01 1.47
CA PHE A 162 -5.35 -19.98 0.58
C PHE A 162 -6.53 -19.25 1.22
N HIS A 163 -6.70 -17.97 0.86
CA HIS A 163 -7.86 -17.17 1.21
C HIS A 163 -9.04 -17.52 0.29
N ASP A 164 -9.56 -18.74 0.49
CA ASP A 164 -10.67 -19.34 -0.25
C ASP A 164 -11.45 -20.29 0.67
N LEU A 165 -12.52 -20.86 0.15
CA LEU A 165 -13.20 -22.01 0.75
C LEU A 165 -12.29 -23.24 0.79
N GLU A 166 -12.71 -24.26 1.54
CA GLU A 166 -12.14 -25.59 1.40
C GLU A 166 -12.44 -26.17 0.02
N ARG A 167 -11.42 -26.70 -0.64
CA ARG A 167 -11.51 -27.24 -2.00
C ARG A 167 -11.03 -28.68 -2.02
N ALA A 168 -11.89 -29.59 -2.44
CA ALA A 168 -11.49 -30.97 -2.70
C ALA A 168 -10.49 -31.01 -3.87
N ARG A 169 -9.38 -31.73 -3.69
CA ARG A 169 -8.42 -31.96 -4.78
C ARG A 169 -9.07 -32.69 -5.94
N GLU A 170 -9.86 -33.72 -5.63
CA GLU A 170 -10.69 -34.39 -6.61
C GLU A 170 -11.72 -33.43 -7.21
N LYS A 171 -11.79 -33.41 -8.53
CA LYS A 171 -12.72 -32.58 -9.26
C LYS A 171 -14.11 -33.20 -9.20
N THR A 172 -15.10 -32.44 -8.75
CA THR A 172 -16.50 -32.89 -8.74
C THR A 172 -16.94 -33.24 -10.17
N PRO A 173 -17.55 -34.42 -10.40
CA PRO A 173 -18.06 -34.77 -11.72
C PRO A 173 -19.04 -33.72 -12.26
N GLY A 174 -18.88 -33.35 -13.54
CA GLY A 174 -19.72 -32.36 -14.19
C GLY A 174 -19.46 -30.90 -13.80
N SER A 175 -18.50 -30.61 -12.91
CA SER A 175 -18.11 -29.22 -12.62
C SER A 175 -17.09 -28.69 -13.65
N THR A 176 -17.11 -27.38 -13.86
CA THR A 176 -15.99 -26.65 -14.48
C THR A 176 -15.16 -26.02 -13.36
N ARG A 177 -13.86 -26.26 -13.35
CA ARG A 177 -12.95 -25.71 -12.34
C ARG A 177 -12.04 -24.67 -12.97
N ILE A 178 -12.01 -23.49 -12.37
CA ILE A 178 -11.22 -22.34 -12.80
C ILE A 178 -10.22 -22.07 -11.69
N ALA A 179 -8.94 -21.95 -12.01
CA ALA A 179 -7.93 -21.51 -11.06
C ALA A 179 -7.52 -20.07 -11.38
N VAL A 180 -7.33 -19.24 -10.36
CA VAL A 180 -6.77 -17.90 -10.49
C VAL A 180 -5.49 -17.83 -9.69
N ILE A 181 -4.36 -17.68 -10.39
CA ILE A 181 -3.02 -17.61 -9.82
C ILE A 181 -2.55 -16.16 -9.86
N GLY A 182 -1.96 -15.67 -8.78
CA GLY A 182 -1.40 -14.34 -8.75
C GLY A 182 -0.67 -14.04 -7.46
N ASP A 183 -0.53 -12.74 -7.17
CA ASP A 183 0.06 -12.26 -5.94
C ASP A 183 -1.02 -11.80 -4.94
N SER A 184 -0.70 -10.80 -4.13
CA SER A 184 -1.62 -10.22 -3.14
C SER A 184 -2.89 -9.62 -3.74
N MET A 185 -2.90 -9.25 -5.04
CA MET A 185 -4.11 -8.76 -5.72
C MET A 185 -5.13 -9.88 -5.95
N VAL A 186 -4.66 -11.12 -6.10
CA VAL A 186 -5.52 -12.31 -6.18
C VAL A 186 -5.83 -12.82 -4.77
N GLU A 187 -4.84 -12.83 -3.86
CA GLU A 187 -5.01 -13.27 -2.46
C GLU A 187 -6.07 -12.43 -1.71
N ALA A 188 -6.07 -11.12 -1.94
CA ALA A 188 -7.11 -10.18 -1.52
C ALA A 188 -7.44 -10.21 -0.02
N LEU A 189 -6.42 -10.23 0.85
CA LEU A 189 -6.57 -10.15 2.32
C LEU A 189 -7.24 -8.84 2.80
N GLN A 190 -7.38 -7.85 1.92
CA GLN A 190 -7.96 -6.54 2.21
C GLN A 190 -9.49 -6.50 2.13
N VAL A 191 -10.12 -7.60 1.72
CA VAL A 191 -11.58 -7.76 1.68
C VAL A 191 -11.97 -9.09 2.31
N PRO A 192 -13.19 -9.23 2.88
CA PRO A 192 -13.73 -10.53 3.26
C PRO A 192 -13.69 -11.56 2.11
N SER A 193 -13.57 -12.84 2.43
CA SER A 193 -13.38 -13.90 1.43
C SER A 193 -14.45 -13.90 0.34
N ASP A 194 -15.72 -13.68 0.72
CA ASP A 194 -16.89 -13.61 -0.17
C ASP A 194 -16.84 -12.42 -1.15
N LEU A 195 -16.04 -11.40 -0.86
CA LEU A 195 -15.84 -10.23 -1.71
C LEU A 195 -14.54 -10.29 -2.54
N THR A 196 -13.84 -11.41 -2.53
CA THR A 196 -12.70 -11.65 -3.42
C THR A 196 -13.16 -11.85 -4.86
N ALA A 197 -12.33 -11.47 -5.84
CA ALA A 197 -12.66 -11.58 -7.26
C ALA A 197 -13.08 -13.02 -7.67
N THR A 198 -12.45 -14.04 -7.07
CA THR A 198 -12.76 -15.46 -7.33
C THR A 198 -14.13 -15.85 -6.81
N ARG A 199 -14.48 -15.43 -5.58
CA ARG A 199 -15.78 -15.72 -4.97
C ARG A 199 -16.92 -15.01 -5.69
N LEU A 200 -16.75 -13.74 -6.02
CA LEU A 200 -17.71 -12.96 -6.81
C LEU A 200 -17.93 -13.59 -8.20
N ALA A 201 -16.87 -14.05 -8.86
CA ALA A 201 -16.99 -14.75 -10.14
C ALA A 201 -17.70 -16.11 -10.00
N GLU A 202 -17.38 -16.90 -8.97
CA GLU A 202 -18.03 -18.19 -8.71
C GLU A 202 -19.54 -18.02 -8.46
N GLU A 203 -19.93 -17.05 -7.66
CA GLU A 203 -21.33 -16.76 -7.34
C GLU A 203 -22.10 -16.29 -8.58
N SER A 204 -21.49 -15.43 -9.41
CA SER A 204 -22.09 -14.98 -10.67
C SER A 204 -22.28 -16.11 -11.70
N LEU A 205 -21.43 -17.13 -11.66
CA LEU A 205 -21.50 -18.30 -12.54
C LEU A 205 -22.53 -19.34 -12.06
N ASN A 206 -22.67 -19.54 -10.75
CA ASN A 206 -23.51 -20.60 -10.16
C ASN A 206 -24.98 -20.18 -9.96
N LYS A 207 -25.64 -19.72 -11.04
CA LYS A 207 -27.09 -19.48 -11.01
C LYS A 207 -27.89 -20.80 -11.01
N PRO A 208 -29.10 -20.84 -10.43
CA PRO A 208 -29.90 -22.06 -10.35
C PRO A 208 -30.12 -22.73 -11.72
N GLY A 209 -30.01 -24.06 -11.76
CA GLY A 209 -30.25 -24.86 -12.97
C GLY A 209 -29.08 -24.92 -13.98
N GLY A 210 -27.94 -24.28 -13.67
CA GLY A 210 -26.74 -24.30 -14.52
C GLY A 210 -25.71 -25.37 -14.14
N ARG A 211 -24.65 -25.48 -14.96
CA ARG A 211 -23.44 -26.27 -14.63
C ARG A 211 -22.79 -25.70 -13.37
N ARG A 212 -22.23 -26.58 -12.53
CA ARG A 212 -21.49 -26.16 -11.34
C ARG A 212 -20.11 -25.60 -11.71
N PHE A 213 -19.78 -24.44 -11.19
CA PHE A 213 -18.47 -23.79 -11.34
C PHE A 213 -17.75 -23.72 -9.99
N GLU A 214 -16.45 -23.95 -10.00
CA GLU A 214 -15.57 -23.71 -8.86
C GLU A 214 -14.47 -22.74 -9.33
N VAL A 215 -14.32 -21.61 -8.66
CA VAL A 215 -13.28 -20.61 -8.97
C VAL A 215 -12.34 -20.53 -7.77
N LEU A 216 -11.16 -21.14 -7.93
CA LEU A 216 -10.20 -21.37 -6.86
C LEU A 216 -9.18 -20.24 -6.80
N ASN A 217 -8.97 -19.70 -5.60
CA ASN A 217 -7.99 -18.65 -5.35
C ASN A 217 -6.63 -19.25 -5.00
N PHE A 218 -5.62 -18.96 -5.83
CA PHE A 218 -4.22 -19.35 -5.62
C PHE A 218 -3.29 -18.14 -5.60
N GLY A 219 -3.79 -16.99 -5.14
CA GLY A 219 -2.99 -15.80 -4.89
C GLY A 219 -2.09 -15.95 -3.67
N VAL A 220 -0.84 -15.50 -3.79
CA VAL A 220 0.10 -15.48 -2.65
C VAL A 220 0.90 -14.19 -2.66
N SER A 221 0.85 -13.46 -1.54
CA SER A 221 1.57 -12.21 -1.37
C SER A 221 3.02 -12.27 -1.84
N ASN A 222 3.41 -11.21 -2.55
CA ASN A 222 4.74 -10.98 -3.08
C ASN A 222 5.24 -11.98 -4.12
N TYR A 223 4.43 -12.84 -4.73
CA TYR A 223 4.88 -13.68 -5.84
C TYR A 223 5.25 -12.85 -7.09
N GLY A 224 6.23 -13.36 -7.84
CA GLY A 224 6.53 -12.99 -9.23
C GLY A 224 6.13 -14.11 -10.19
N LEU A 225 6.26 -13.90 -11.50
CA LEU A 225 5.83 -14.89 -12.51
C LEU A 225 6.52 -16.26 -12.35
N GLY A 226 7.81 -16.26 -11.99
CA GLY A 226 8.53 -17.51 -11.71
C GLY A 226 7.91 -18.33 -10.57
N GLN A 227 7.50 -17.69 -9.47
CA GLN A 227 6.80 -18.37 -8.38
C GLN A 227 5.38 -18.76 -8.75
N MET A 228 4.67 -17.96 -9.56
CA MET A 228 3.35 -18.34 -10.07
C MET A 228 3.42 -19.61 -10.93
N PHE A 229 4.47 -19.75 -11.76
CA PHE A 229 4.75 -20.98 -12.50
C PHE A 229 5.03 -22.17 -11.57
N LEU A 230 5.88 -22.02 -10.55
CA LEU A 230 6.12 -23.09 -9.57
C LEU A 230 4.87 -23.43 -8.76
N ASN A 231 4.03 -22.44 -8.44
CA ASN A 231 2.76 -22.65 -7.74
C ASN A 231 1.81 -23.47 -8.63
N TRP A 232 1.79 -23.22 -9.95
CA TRP A 232 1.10 -24.08 -10.90
C TRP A 232 1.57 -25.54 -10.80
N GLU A 233 2.89 -25.78 -10.94
CA GLU A 233 3.46 -27.13 -10.97
C GLU A 233 3.22 -27.91 -9.68
N THR A 234 3.33 -27.24 -8.53
CA THR A 234 3.34 -27.92 -7.22
C THR A 234 1.99 -27.94 -6.52
N ARG A 235 1.13 -26.93 -6.75
CA ARG A 235 -0.02 -26.65 -5.89
C ARG A 235 -1.34 -26.58 -6.63
N VAL A 236 -1.36 -25.98 -7.82
CA VAL A 236 -2.61 -25.75 -8.58
C VAL A 236 -2.95 -26.93 -9.47
N ARG A 237 -1.97 -27.46 -10.22
CA ARG A 237 -2.17 -28.57 -11.17
C ARG A 237 -2.88 -29.80 -10.56
N PRO A 238 -2.62 -30.22 -9.31
CA PRO A 238 -3.35 -31.34 -8.68
C PRO A 238 -4.88 -31.14 -8.60
N TYR A 239 -5.37 -29.91 -8.63
CA TYR A 239 -6.81 -29.61 -8.65
C TYR A 239 -7.44 -29.81 -10.03
N ARG A 240 -6.66 -30.09 -11.09
CA ARG A 240 -7.19 -30.33 -12.45
C ARG A 240 -8.17 -29.24 -12.93
N PRO A 241 -7.79 -27.94 -12.89
CA PRO A 241 -8.63 -26.89 -13.46
C PRO A 241 -8.77 -27.06 -14.98
N ASP A 242 -9.87 -26.58 -15.55
CA ASP A 242 -10.10 -26.50 -17.00
C ASP A 242 -9.57 -25.18 -17.59
N ILE A 243 -9.54 -24.13 -16.77
CA ILE A 243 -9.11 -22.78 -17.14
C ILE A 243 -8.24 -22.23 -16.02
N VAL A 244 -7.11 -21.63 -16.38
CA VAL A 244 -6.16 -21.02 -15.45
C VAL A 244 -5.98 -19.56 -15.83
N PHE A 245 -6.40 -18.65 -14.96
CA PHE A 245 -6.05 -17.24 -15.07
C PHE A 245 -4.74 -16.98 -14.33
N VAL A 246 -3.80 -16.29 -14.96
CA VAL A 246 -2.58 -15.79 -14.29
C VAL A 246 -2.60 -14.27 -14.30
N TYR A 247 -2.54 -13.67 -13.12
CA TYR A 247 -2.52 -12.22 -12.94
C TYR A 247 -1.11 -11.66 -13.16
N VAL A 248 -0.97 -10.72 -14.10
CA VAL A 248 0.33 -10.19 -14.54
C VAL A 248 0.36 -8.66 -14.45
N ALA A 249 1.37 -8.14 -13.77
CA ALA A 249 1.74 -6.73 -13.67
C ALA A 249 3.26 -6.58 -13.81
N GLY A 250 3.74 -5.40 -14.21
CA GLY A 250 5.17 -5.16 -14.43
C GLY A 250 6.05 -5.49 -13.21
N LEU A 251 5.54 -5.25 -12.00
CA LEU A 251 6.23 -5.59 -10.76
C LEU A 251 6.51 -7.10 -10.61
N HIS A 252 5.68 -7.99 -11.18
CA HIS A 252 5.92 -9.44 -11.13
C HIS A 252 7.13 -9.81 -11.95
N MET A 253 7.36 -9.11 -13.06
CA MET A 253 8.49 -9.35 -13.94
C MET A 253 9.81 -8.95 -13.26
N ILE A 254 9.81 -7.83 -12.52
CA ILE A 254 10.93 -7.41 -11.66
C ILE A 254 11.18 -8.45 -10.56
N ARG A 255 10.12 -8.90 -9.88
CA ARG A 255 10.23 -9.91 -8.81
C ARG A 255 10.84 -11.22 -9.31
N THR A 256 10.50 -11.67 -10.51
CA THR A 256 11.06 -12.90 -11.11
C THR A 256 12.59 -12.91 -11.18
N VAL A 257 13.21 -11.74 -11.40
CA VAL A 257 14.68 -11.59 -11.50
C VAL A 257 15.32 -11.07 -10.22
N THR A 258 14.52 -10.86 -9.16
CA THR A 258 14.99 -10.32 -7.88
C THR A 258 15.00 -11.43 -6.83
N PRO A 259 16.11 -12.19 -6.66
CA PRO A 259 16.17 -13.32 -5.72
C PRO A 259 16.00 -12.90 -4.25
N MET A 260 16.17 -11.59 -4.01
CA MET A 260 16.38 -10.99 -2.72
C MET A 260 15.08 -10.41 -2.15
N GLU A 261 14.77 -10.70 -0.89
CA GLU A 261 13.57 -10.21 -0.22
C GLU A 261 13.92 -9.57 1.13
N ARG A 262 13.34 -8.40 1.43
CA ARG A 262 13.65 -7.56 2.61
C ARG A 262 12.43 -7.26 3.48
N GLY A 263 11.22 -7.27 2.92
CA GLY A 263 10.03 -6.67 3.54
C GLY A 263 8.90 -7.65 3.86
N ALA A 264 8.85 -8.79 3.16
CA ALA A 264 7.83 -9.82 3.37
C ALA A 264 8.12 -10.75 4.56
N PHE A 265 9.36 -10.76 5.07
CA PHE A 265 9.91 -11.75 6.00
C PHE A 265 10.70 -11.10 7.15
N PRO A 266 10.93 -11.82 8.26
CA PRO A 266 10.84 -11.24 9.60
C PRO A 266 11.99 -10.30 10.05
N GLY A 267 11.66 -9.21 10.78
CA GLY A 267 12.47 -8.83 11.96
C GLY A 267 13.00 -7.41 12.21
N ALA A 268 12.50 -6.30 11.66
CA ALA A 268 12.98 -4.94 11.99
C ALA A 268 14.50 -4.66 11.83
N SER A 269 15.28 -5.58 11.26
CA SER A 269 16.62 -5.34 10.74
C SER A 269 16.60 -5.68 9.26
N GLN A 270 17.18 -4.79 8.46
CA GLN A 270 17.16 -4.75 7.00
C GLN A 270 17.90 -5.90 6.29
N GLU A 271 17.99 -7.08 6.92
CA GLU A 271 18.69 -8.20 6.30
C GLU A 271 17.91 -8.69 5.09
N SER A 272 18.65 -8.74 4.00
CA SER A 272 18.16 -9.05 2.68
C SER A 272 18.47 -10.53 2.46
N LEU A 273 17.44 -11.37 2.35
CA LEU A 273 17.63 -12.82 2.18
C LEU A 273 17.34 -13.27 0.75
N ARG A 274 18.19 -14.15 0.19
CA ARG A 274 17.97 -14.77 -1.12
C ARG A 274 17.00 -15.95 -1.01
N VAL A 275 15.75 -15.65 -0.69
CA VAL A 275 14.70 -16.64 -0.42
C VAL A 275 13.72 -16.80 -1.57
N ARG A 276 13.77 -15.93 -2.59
CA ARG A 276 12.93 -16.06 -3.78
C ARG A 276 13.61 -16.98 -4.79
N PRO A 277 12.95 -18.03 -5.29
CA PRO A 277 13.49 -18.83 -6.39
C PRO A 277 13.57 -18.00 -7.67
N THR A 278 14.60 -18.23 -8.47
CA THR A 278 14.80 -17.56 -9.76
C THR A 278 14.96 -18.57 -10.89
N PHE A 279 15.08 -18.07 -12.12
CA PHE A 279 15.28 -18.89 -13.30
C PHE A 279 16.35 -18.29 -14.20
N ARG A 280 16.98 -19.15 -14.99
CA ARG A 280 17.89 -18.78 -16.08
C ARG A 280 17.47 -19.51 -17.35
N ILE A 281 17.77 -18.93 -18.50
CA ILE A 281 17.58 -19.60 -19.80
C ILE A 281 18.89 -20.28 -20.15
N GLU A 282 18.88 -21.61 -20.23
CA GLU A 282 20.00 -22.44 -20.65
C GLU A 282 19.55 -23.30 -21.83
N GLU A 283 20.22 -23.17 -22.98
CA GLU A 283 19.92 -23.96 -24.20
C GLU A 283 18.41 -23.98 -24.58
N ASP A 284 17.76 -22.81 -24.50
CA ASP A 284 16.32 -22.64 -24.71
C ASP A 284 15.44 -23.42 -23.72
N ARG A 285 15.91 -23.70 -22.51
CA ARG A 285 15.14 -24.28 -21.40
C ARG A 285 15.23 -23.40 -20.16
N LEU A 286 14.22 -23.51 -19.28
CA LEU A 286 14.28 -22.88 -17.97
C LEU A 286 15.09 -23.75 -17.01
N ALA A 287 16.22 -23.22 -16.55
CA ALA A 287 16.95 -23.74 -15.41
C ALA A 287 16.41 -23.07 -14.13
N TRP A 288 15.97 -23.88 -13.16
CA TRP A 288 15.44 -23.39 -11.88
C TRP A 288 16.58 -23.22 -10.86
N ASP A 289 16.62 -22.05 -10.23
CA ASP A 289 17.53 -21.75 -9.13
C ASP A 289 16.75 -21.74 -7.80
N PRO A 290 17.07 -22.63 -6.85
CA PRO A 290 16.36 -22.72 -5.58
C PRO A 290 16.63 -21.53 -4.66
N PRO A 291 15.76 -21.29 -3.66
CA PRO A 291 16.05 -20.40 -2.53
C PRO A 291 17.38 -20.77 -1.85
N GLN A 292 18.25 -19.78 -1.58
CA GLN A 292 19.58 -20.02 -1.01
C GLN A 292 19.63 -19.81 0.51
N ASP A 293 18.92 -18.80 1.01
CA ASP A 293 18.95 -18.44 2.45
C ASP A 293 17.77 -19.03 3.24
N LEU A 294 17.22 -20.17 2.80
CA LEU A 294 16.02 -20.77 3.41
C LEU A 294 16.21 -21.10 4.90
N ALA A 295 17.34 -21.72 5.26
CA ALA A 295 17.63 -22.07 6.65
C ALA A 295 17.73 -20.83 7.57
N LYS A 296 18.27 -19.72 7.05
CA LYS A 296 18.30 -18.44 7.78
C LYS A 296 16.90 -17.89 7.97
N PHE A 297 16.06 -17.98 6.93
CA PHE A 297 14.68 -17.55 7.01
C PHE A 297 13.87 -18.39 8.02
N GLU A 298 14.04 -19.71 8.02
CA GLU A 298 13.43 -20.60 9.02
C GLU A 298 13.86 -20.25 10.45
N ALA A 299 15.17 -20.06 10.68
CA ALA A 299 15.69 -19.68 11.98
C ALA A 299 15.18 -18.32 12.43
N ALA A 300 15.21 -17.31 11.56
CA ALA A 300 14.72 -15.96 11.87
C ALA A 300 13.21 -15.94 12.16
N GLN A 301 12.42 -16.68 11.40
CA GLN A 301 10.99 -16.78 11.65
C GLN A 301 10.69 -17.52 12.95
N ALA A 302 11.40 -18.61 13.25
CA ALA A 302 11.26 -19.34 14.51
C ALA A 302 11.62 -18.47 15.71
N ASP A 303 12.74 -17.73 15.65
CA ASP A 303 13.12 -16.78 16.70
C ASP A 303 12.02 -15.74 16.93
N LEU A 304 11.50 -15.13 15.87
CA LEU A 304 10.48 -14.09 16.01
C LEU A 304 9.16 -14.62 16.56
N ILE A 305 8.76 -15.82 16.15
CA ILE A 305 7.60 -16.51 16.71
C ILE A 305 7.75 -16.63 18.24
N GLN A 306 8.91 -17.07 18.72
CA GLN A 306 9.16 -17.22 20.16
C GLN A 306 9.35 -15.87 20.88
N SER A 307 10.13 -14.95 20.32
CA SER A 307 10.59 -13.74 21.01
C SER A 307 9.59 -12.58 20.94
N ARG A 308 9.01 -12.31 19.76
CA ARG A 308 8.12 -11.14 19.56
C ARG A 308 6.65 -11.49 19.49
N PHE A 309 6.32 -12.70 19.05
CA PHE A 309 4.93 -13.14 18.87
C PHE A 309 4.44 -14.09 19.97
N GLY A 310 5.25 -14.35 21.01
CA GLY A 310 4.84 -15.11 22.19
C GLY A 310 4.40 -16.55 21.88
N GLY A 311 5.06 -17.20 20.92
CA GLY A 311 4.72 -18.53 20.42
C GLY A 311 3.64 -18.54 19.33
N GLY A 312 2.96 -17.42 19.08
CA GLY A 312 1.97 -17.26 18.02
C GLY A 312 2.55 -16.73 16.71
N ARG A 313 1.66 -16.43 15.75
CA ARG A 313 2.00 -15.78 14.46
C ARG A 313 1.38 -14.40 14.28
N THR A 314 0.60 -13.95 15.28
CA THR A 314 -0.10 -12.68 15.26
C THR A 314 0.23 -11.90 16.52
N ARG A 315 0.52 -10.60 16.37
CA ARG A 315 0.81 -9.70 17.49
C ARG A 315 0.24 -8.33 17.19
N LYS A 316 -0.38 -7.68 18.18
CA LYS A 316 -0.81 -6.29 18.05
C LYS A 316 0.40 -5.38 17.82
N ARG A 317 0.32 -4.48 16.85
CA ARG A 317 1.40 -3.51 16.56
C ARG A 317 1.63 -2.57 17.75
N PRO A 318 2.89 -2.21 18.05
CA PRO A 318 3.18 -1.29 19.15
C PRO A 318 2.58 0.09 18.88
N ARG A 319 2.06 0.73 19.93
CA ARG A 319 1.51 2.08 19.84
C ARG A 319 2.62 3.09 19.52
N LYS A 320 2.28 4.09 18.70
CA LYS A 320 3.12 5.27 18.42
C LYS A 320 2.36 6.52 18.89
N SER A 321 3.03 7.67 18.99
CA SER A 321 2.31 8.94 19.15
C SER A 321 1.50 9.24 17.89
N PHE A 322 0.24 9.59 18.06
CA PHE A 322 -0.65 9.92 16.94
C PHE A 322 -0.17 11.18 16.22
N LEU A 323 0.11 12.24 16.97
CA LEU A 323 0.53 13.52 16.43
C LEU A 323 1.91 13.44 15.78
N VAL A 324 2.90 12.87 16.48
CA VAL A 324 4.27 12.75 15.95
C VAL A 324 4.28 11.87 14.70
N HIS A 325 3.55 10.74 14.70
CA HIS A 325 3.46 9.89 13.51
C HIS A 325 2.82 10.64 12.34
N ARG A 326 1.75 11.42 12.55
CA ARG A 326 1.08 12.20 11.49
C ARG A 326 1.95 13.33 10.96
N ILE A 327 2.63 14.07 11.83
CA ILE A 327 3.54 15.16 11.43
C ILE A 327 4.77 14.60 10.74
N ALA A 328 5.42 13.59 11.33
CA ALA A 328 6.61 12.97 10.77
C ALA A 328 6.31 12.27 9.44
N ALA A 329 5.18 11.58 9.31
CA ALA A 329 4.77 10.98 8.04
C ALA A 329 4.52 12.05 6.97
N GLY A 330 3.79 13.12 7.30
CA GLY A 330 3.56 14.22 6.35
C GLY A 330 4.85 14.98 5.96
N ALA A 331 5.74 15.22 6.92
CA ALA A 331 7.05 15.81 6.66
C ALA A 331 7.93 14.88 5.84
N HIS A 332 7.92 13.58 6.12
CA HIS A 332 8.63 12.57 5.35
C HIS A 332 8.10 12.49 3.93
N GLU A 333 6.78 12.43 3.71
CA GLU A 333 6.18 12.45 2.37
C GLU A 333 6.54 13.74 1.61
N MET A 334 6.52 14.91 2.28
CA MET A 334 6.93 16.18 1.68
C MET A 334 8.41 16.19 1.31
N LEU A 335 9.29 15.75 2.23
CA LEU A 335 10.73 15.67 2.03
C LEU A 335 11.08 14.64 0.95
N MET A 336 10.43 13.49 0.92
CA MET A 336 10.59 12.47 -0.13
C MET A 336 10.06 12.99 -1.46
N GLY A 337 8.94 13.71 -1.49
CA GLY A 337 8.45 14.36 -2.71
C GLY A 337 9.41 15.44 -3.25
N ILE A 338 10.10 16.17 -2.38
CA ILE A 338 11.17 17.10 -2.75
C ILE A 338 12.41 16.32 -3.21
N GLN A 339 12.83 15.32 -2.46
CA GLN A 339 13.97 14.47 -2.79
C GLN A 339 13.76 13.79 -4.15
N TRP A 340 12.58 13.26 -4.46
CA TRP A 340 12.26 12.65 -5.75
C TRP A 340 12.30 13.64 -6.91
N LYS A 341 12.06 14.93 -6.66
CA LYS A 341 12.21 15.99 -7.67
C LYS A 341 13.67 16.30 -8.00
N PHE A 342 14.58 16.19 -7.04
CA PHE A 342 16.00 16.55 -7.20
C PHE A 342 16.93 15.34 -7.39
N HIS A 343 16.52 14.19 -6.86
CA HIS A 343 17.18 12.88 -6.89
C HIS A 343 16.09 11.82 -7.00
N PRO A 344 15.51 11.60 -8.20
CA PRO A 344 14.68 10.43 -8.41
C PRO A 344 15.45 9.21 -7.92
N LEU A 345 14.78 8.33 -7.16
CA LEU A 345 15.38 7.05 -6.81
C LEU A 345 15.89 6.42 -8.11
N PRO A 346 17.11 5.85 -8.15
CA PRO A 346 17.49 5.04 -9.29
C PRO A 346 16.37 4.03 -9.47
N VAL A 347 15.68 4.10 -10.60
CA VAL A 347 14.66 3.13 -10.99
C VAL A 347 15.31 1.78 -10.74
N THR A 348 14.76 1.04 -9.77
CA THR A 348 15.23 -0.31 -9.44
C THR A 348 15.25 -1.06 -10.76
N SER A 349 16.46 -1.40 -11.22
CA SER A 349 16.83 -1.84 -12.58
C SER A 349 15.68 -1.78 -13.59
N PRO A 350 15.71 -0.89 -14.61
CA PRO A 350 14.69 -0.94 -15.66
C PRO A 350 14.54 -2.40 -16.11
N LEU A 351 13.30 -2.83 -16.28
CA LEU A 351 12.96 -4.16 -16.78
C LEU A 351 13.72 -4.34 -18.09
N ASP A 352 14.92 -4.90 -17.99
CA ASP A 352 15.80 -4.96 -19.13
C ASP A 352 15.28 -6.05 -20.08
N GLU A 353 15.79 -6.02 -21.30
CA GLU A 353 15.35 -6.95 -22.32
C GLU A 353 15.58 -8.42 -21.90
N GLN A 354 16.59 -8.71 -21.08
CA GLN A 354 16.86 -10.06 -20.59
C GLN A 354 15.81 -10.50 -19.57
N ALA A 355 15.43 -9.64 -18.64
CA ALA A 355 14.38 -9.86 -17.66
C ALA A 355 13.02 -10.04 -18.35
N LEU A 356 12.71 -9.22 -19.36
CA LEU A 356 11.49 -9.35 -20.17
C LEU A 356 11.45 -10.71 -20.87
N ARG A 357 12.52 -11.10 -21.57
CA ARG A 357 12.61 -12.41 -22.24
C ARG A 357 12.50 -13.59 -21.29
N LEU A 358 13.08 -13.49 -20.08
CA LEU A 358 12.93 -14.54 -19.08
C LEU A 358 11.46 -14.70 -18.64
N ASN A 359 10.77 -13.60 -18.37
CA ASN A 359 9.37 -13.62 -17.98
C ASN A 359 8.46 -14.13 -19.10
N GLU A 360 8.72 -13.74 -20.34
CA GLU A 360 8.08 -14.27 -21.54
C GLU A 360 8.29 -15.79 -21.65
N ARG A 361 9.52 -16.28 -21.45
CA ARG A 361 9.80 -17.72 -21.47
C ARG A 361 9.07 -18.48 -20.35
N ILE A 362 9.00 -17.91 -19.15
CA ILE A 362 8.22 -18.48 -18.04
C ILE A 362 6.74 -18.58 -18.39
N LEU A 363 6.15 -17.54 -19.00
CA LEU A 363 4.76 -17.59 -19.47
C LEU A 363 4.55 -18.66 -20.55
N LEU A 364 5.51 -18.84 -21.46
CA LEU A 364 5.46 -19.88 -22.47
C LEU A 364 5.49 -21.29 -21.86
N GLU A 365 6.38 -21.55 -20.90
CA GLU A 365 6.43 -22.84 -20.21
C GLU A 365 5.21 -23.10 -19.35
N LEU A 366 4.69 -22.06 -18.67
CA LEU A 366 3.42 -22.15 -17.97
C LEU A 366 2.29 -22.53 -18.94
N ASN A 367 2.20 -21.90 -20.11
CA ASN A 367 1.20 -22.23 -21.11
C ASN A 367 1.32 -23.67 -21.61
N ARG A 368 2.55 -24.15 -21.87
CA ARG A 368 2.81 -25.53 -22.29
C ARG A 368 2.38 -26.53 -21.21
N SER A 369 2.72 -26.29 -19.96
CA SER A 369 2.37 -27.16 -18.84
C SER A 369 0.85 -27.18 -18.57
N VAL A 370 0.20 -26.02 -18.60
CA VAL A 370 -1.26 -25.89 -18.49
C VAL A 370 -1.97 -26.63 -19.62
N SER A 371 -1.50 -26.46 -20.86
CA SER A 371 -2.06 -27.15 -22.03
C SER A 371 -1.85 -28.67 -21.94
N ALA A 372 -0.68 -29.12 -21.51
CA ALA A 372 -0.38 -30.55 -21.31
C ALA A 372 -1.25 -31.18 -20.21
N ALA A 373 -1.73 -30.39 -19.25
CA ALA A 373 -2.71 -30.81 -18.25
C ALA A 373 -4.16 -30.79 -18.75
N GLY A 374 -4.41 -30.45 -20.02
CA GLY A 374 -5.74 -30.37 -20.63
C GLY A 374 -6.51 -29.09 -20.29
N ALA A 375 -5.83 -28.07 -19.76
CA ALA A 375 -6.41 -26.80 -19.38
C ALA A 375 -6.00 -25.68 -20.34
N ARG A 376 -6.63 -24.50 -20.20
CA ARG A 376 -6.28 -23.31 -20.99
C ARG A 376 -5.75 -22.20 -20.11
N LEU A 377 -4.60 -21.63 -20.49
CA LEU A 377 -4.04 -20.46 -19.80
C LEU A 377 -4.66 -19.18 -20.36
N VAL A 378 -4.99 -18.26 -19.45
CA VAL A 378 -5.43 -16.89 -19.74
C VAL A 378 -4.58 -15.91 -18.95
N VAL A 379 -3.88 -15.03 -19.63
CA VAL A 379 -3.14 -13.93 -19.01
C VAL A 379 -4.11 -12.79 -18.70
N VAL A 380 -4.17 -12.38 -17.43
CA VAL A 380 -4.89 -11.19 -16.97
C VAL A 380 -3.89 -10.05 -16.84
N ASP A 381 -3.92 -9.11 -17.78
CA ASP A 381 -2.97 -8.01 -17.83
C ASP A 381 -3.43 -6.79 -17.01
N ALA A 382 -2.66 -6.49 -15.97
CA ALA A 382 -2.78 -5.31 -15.12
C ALA A 382 -1.58 -4.35 -15.26
N CYS A 383 -0.66 -4.57 -16.22
CA CYS A 383 0.59 -3.81 -16.31
C CYS A 383 0.34 -2.31 -16.52
N LEU A 384 -0.51 -1.93 -17.49
CA LEU A 384 -0.80 -0.53 -17.81
C LEU A 384 -1.39 0.24 -16.61
N TYR A 385 -2.17 -0.43 -15.76
CA TYR A 385 -2.74 0.21 -14.56
C TYR A 385 -1.67 0.67 -13.55
N TYR A 386 -0.49 0.04 -13.54
CA TYR A 386 0.61 0.36 -12.62
C TYR A 386 1.83 1.04 -13.26
N SER A 387 1.88 1.18 -14.59
CA SER A 387 3.15 1.42 -15.30
C SER A 387 3.63 2.87 -15.43
N ASN A 388 2.91 3.88 -14.92
CA ASN A 388 3.30 5.30 -15.03
C ASN A 388 3.79 5.75 -16.44
N ALA A 389 3.37 5.05 -17.51
CA ALA A 389 3.72 5.30 -18.91
C ALA A 389 5.16 4.99 -19.38
N GLU A 390 5.93 4.09 -18.76
CA GLU A 390 7.11 3.50 -19.44
C GLU A 390 6.67 2.50 -20.52
N GLU A 391 7.37 2.54 -21.68
CA GLU A 391 7.17 1.81 -22.95
C GLU A 391 6.31 0.53 -22.82
N PRO A 392 5.05 0.51 -23.31
CA PRO A 392 3.94 -0.20 -22.67
C PRO A 392 4.08 -1.73 -22.68
N ILE A 393 4.54 -2.27 -21.54
CA ILE A 393 4.64 -3.71 -21.25
C ILE A 393 3.35 -4.46 -21.64
N SER A 394 2.18 -3.86 -21.43
CA SER A 394 0.88 -4.42 -21.85
C SER A 394 0.80 -4.72 -23.36
N GLN A 395 1.32 -3.84 -24.22
CA GLN A 395 1.32 -4.05 -25.67
C GLN A 395 2.23 -5.21 -26.05
N ARG A 396 3.44 -5.26 -25.46
CA ARG A 396 4.38 -6.36 -25.64
C ARG A 396 3.79 -7.69 -25.17
N LEU A 397 3.21 -7.72 -23.97
CA LEU A 397 2.58 -8.90 -23.39
C LEU A 397 1.41 -9.40 -24.25
N LYS A 398 0.56 -8.49 -24.75
CA LYS A 398 -0.54 -8.82 -25.66
C LYS A 398 -0.02 -9.41 -26.97
N ALA A 399 0.99 -8.79 -27.59
CA ALA A 399 1.60 -9.28 -28.82
C ALA A 399 2.25 -10.67 -28.61
N TYR A 400 2.95 -10.86 -27.49
CA TYR A 400 3.55 -12.12 -27.11
C TYR A 400 2.51 -13.23 -26.91
N CYS A 401 1.43 -12.93 -26.20
CA CYS A 401 0.33 -13.88 -26.02
C CYS A 401 -0.29 -14.28 -27.37
N SER A 402 -0.50 -13.31 -28.27
CA SER A 402 -1.04 -13.58 -29.59
C SER A 402 -0.12 -14.47 -30.44
N SER A 403 1.19 -14.27 -30.41
CA SER A 403 2.13 -15.06 -31.22
C SER A 403 2.33 -16.49 -30.69
N HIS A 404 2.01 -16.75 -29.41
CA HIS A 404 2.19 -18.05 -28.76
C HIS A 404 0.88 -18.76 -28.42
N SER A 405 -0.25 -18.31 -28.99
CA SER A 405 -1.59 -18.88 -28.73
C SER A 405 -1.97 -18.93 -27.24
N ILE A 406 -1.55 -17.92 -26.48
CA ILE A 406 -1.92 -17.75 -25.08
C ILE A 406 -3.16 -16.84 -25.03
N ASN A 407 -4.20 -17.25 -24.31
CA ASN A 407 -5.39 -16.40 -24.18
C ASN A 407 -5.05 -15.17 -23.33
N TYR A 408 -5.76 -14.07 -23.58
CA TYR A 408 -5.44 -12.78 -22.99
C TYR A 408 -6.70 -12.00 -22.65
N VAL A 409 -6.70 -11.33 -21.50
CA VAL A 409 -7.70 -10.34 -21.11
C VAL A 409 -7.03 -9.13 -20.44
N CYS A 410 -7.42 -7.93 -20.85
CA CYS A 410 -6.91 -6.69 -20.28
C CYS A 410 -7.77 -6.27 -19.08
N LEU A 411 -7.20 -6.35 -17.87
CA LEU A 411 -7.83 -5.82 -16.65
C LEU A 411 -7.54 -4.32 -16.48
N SER A 412 -6.39 -3.85 -16.96
CA SER A 412 -5.98 -2.46 -16.84
C SER A 412 -7.03 -1.48 -17.37
N ASP A 413 -7.62 -1.77 -18.52
CA ASP A 413 -8.64 -0.90 -19.14
C ASP A 413 -9.86 -0.72 -18.23
N ALA A 414 -10.33 -1.81 -17.61
CA ALA A 414 -11.50 -1.78 -16.74
C ALA A 414 -11.20 -1.03 -15.43
N LEU A 415 -10.02 -1.22 -14.86
CA LEU A 415 -9.59 -0.50 -13.66
C LEU A 415 -9.41 1.00 -13.92
N LEU A 416 -8.77 1.37 -15.04
CA LEU A 416 -8.57 2.76 -15.45
C LEU A 416 -9.90 3.44 -15.78
N ALA A 417 -10.81 2.76 -16.46
CA ALA A 417 -12.15 3.29 -16.74
C ALA A 417 -12.91 3.62 -15.45
N SER A 418 -12.84 2.75 -14.43
CA SER A 418 -13.44 2.99 -13.11
C SER A 418 -12.81 4.20 -12.42
N HIS A 419 -11.48 4.30 -12.45
CA HIS A 419 -10.75 5.45 -11.89
C HIS A 419 -11.11 6.77 -12.59
N HIS A 420 -11.17 6.79 -13.93
CA HIS A 420 -11.59 7.96 -14.71
C HIS A 420 -13.03 8.39 -14.43
N ALA A 421 -13.91 7.45 -14.07
CA ALA A 421 -15.28 7.73 -13.62
C ALA A 421 -15.35 8.25 -12.17
N GLY A 422 -14.21 8.41 -11.49
CA GLY A 422 -14.13 8.89 -10.10
C GLY A 422 -14.32 7.79 -9.05
N HIS A 423 -14.36 6.52 -9.45
CA HIS A 423 -14.50 5.39 -8.55
C HIS A 423 -13.14 4.70 -8.32
N MET A 424 -12.60 4.83 -7.11
CA MET A 424 -11.33 4.21 -6.77
C MET A 424 -11.50 2.70 -6.59
N THR A 425 -10.66 1.92 -7.27
CA THR A 425 -10.64 0.45 -7.21
C THR A 425 -9.64 -0.09 -6.19
N HIS A 426 -8.95 0.78 -5.44
CA HIS A 426 -8.02 0.42 -4.38
C HIS A 426 -8.30 1.24 -3.12
N TRP A 427 -7.76 0.81 -1.99
CA TRP A 427 -7.88 1.55 -0.72
C TRP A 427 -7.07 2.86 -0.74
N GLY A 428 -7.42 3.82 0.11
CA GLY A 428 -6.82 5.16 0.05
C GLY A 428 -5.31 5.16 0.34
N HIS A 429 -4.87 4.34 1.28
CA HIS A 429 -3.50 4.29 1.77
C HIS A 429 -2.82 2.95 1.49
N ASP A 430 -3.61 1.92 1.26
CA ASP A 430 -3.19 0.62 0.77
C ASP A 430 -3.51 0.49 -0.74
N LYS A 431 -2.52 0.10 -1.55
CA LYS A 431 -2.66 0.02 -3.02
C LYS A 431 -3.37 -1.25 -3.51
N HIS A 432 -3.78 -2.15 -2.63
CA HIS A 432 -4.55 -3.35 -2.98
C HIS A 432 -5.99 -3.00 -3.31
N PHE A 433 -6.64 -3.89 -4.08
CA PHE A 433 -8.02 -3.73 -4.45
C PHE A 433 -8.94 -3.66 -3.22
N ASN A 434 -9.86 -2.70 -3.25
CA ASN A 434 -11.02 -2.68 -2.36
C ASN A 434 -12.12 -3.59 -2.93
N GLU A 435 -13.34 -3.53 -2.38
CA GLU A 435 -14.44 -4.36 -2.86
C GLU A 435 -14.74 -4.09 -4.35
N LEU A 436 -14.72 -2.82 -4.77
CA LEU A 436 -14.93 -2.44 -6.17
C LEU A 436 -13.83 -2.96 -7.09
N GLY A 437 -12.56 -2.91 -6.68
CA GLY A 437 -11.46 -3.46 -7.48
C GLY A 437 -11.59 -4.97 -7.69
N ASN A 438 -11.98 -5.70 -6.63
CA ASN A 438 -12.25 -7.13 -6.73
C ASN A 438 -13.46 -7.41 -7.64
N GLN A 439 -14.51 -6.58 -7.58
CA GLN A 439 -15.66 -6.67 -8.48
C GLN A 439 -15.25 -6.44 -9.95
N VAL A 440 -14.48 -5.39 -10.23
CA VAL A 440 -13.98 -5.10 -11.60
C VAL A 440 -13.12 -6.26 -12.12
N PHE A 441 -12.31 -6.87 -11.26
CA PHE A 441 -11.52 -8.04 -11.62
C PHE A 441 -12.42 -9.27 -11.90
N ALA A 442 -13.39 -9.55 -11.05
CA ALA A 442 -14.38 -10.61 -11.27
C ALA A 442 -15.12 -10.41 -12.60
N ASP A 443 -15.61 -9.20 -12.88
CA ASP A 443 -16.32 -8.87 -14.11
C ASP A 443 -15.45 -9.03 -15.35
N THR A 444 -14.16 -8.74 -15.25
CA THR A 444 -13.19 -8.96 -16.33
C THR A 444 -13.01 -10.44 -16.63
N ILE A 445 -12.86 -11.28 -15.60
CA ILE A 445 -12.82 -12.75 -15.74
C ILE A 445 -14.13 -13.24 -16.37
N LEU A 446 -15.28 -12.82 -15.84
CA LEU A 446 -16.61 -13.23 -16.33
C LEU A 446 -16.86 -12.81 -17.79
N LYS A 447 -16.42 -11.61 -18.18
CA LYS A 447 -16.52 -11.12 -19.56
C LYS A 447 -15.74 -12.01 -20.52
N TRP A 448 -14.52 -12.41 -20.15
CA TRP A 448 -13.73 -13.35 -20.97
C TRP A 448 -14.40 -14.73 -21.01
N LEU A 449 -14.84 -15.26 -19.86
CA LEU A 449 -15.49 -16.56 -19.77
C LEU A 449 -16.80 -16.67 -20.57
N ARG A 450 -17.55 -15.57 -20.69
CA ARG A 450 -18.81 -15.50 -21.46
C ARG A 450 -18.58 -15.12 -22.94
N GLY A 451 -17.36 -14.72 -23.29
CA GLY A 451 -17.01 -14.31 -24.64
C GLY A 451 -16.55 -15.46 -25.53
N PRO A 452 -16.27 -15.17 -26.81
CA PRO A 452 -15.64 -16.12 -27.73
C PRO A 452 -14.30 -16.61 -27.17
N GLY A 453 -14.06 -17.91 -27.24
CA GLY A 453 -12.93 -18.60 -26.62
C GLY A 453 -13.14 -18.92 -25.13
N GLY A 454 -14.26 -18.53 -24.52
CA GLY A 454 -14.58 -18.76 -23.10
C GLY A 454 -15.16 -20.14 -22.79
N ILE A 455 -16.13 -20.20 -21.87
CA ILE A 455 -16.92 -21.39 -21.54
C ILE A 455 -18.10 -21.56 -22.52
N THR A 456 -18.61 -20.47 -23.09
CA THR A 456 -19.74 -20.49 -24.05
C THR A 456 -19.42 -21.29 -25.31
N ASP A 457 -18.17 -21.28 -25.75
CA ASP A 457 -17.70 -22.07 -26.90
C ASP A 457 -17.61 -23.58 -26.61
N ASN A 458 -17.67 -23.98 -25.33
CA ASN A 458 -17.69 -25.37 -24.88
C ASN A 458 -19.11 -25.95 -24.74
N ILE A 459 -20.17 -25.17 -24.98
CA ILE A 459 -21.56 -25.67 -24.91
C ILE A 459 -21.86 -26.69 -26.03
N GLY A 460 -21.04 -26.73 -27.09
CA GLY A 460 -21.19 -27.66 -28.23
C GLY A 460 -20.17 -28.80 -28.32
N ARG A 461 -19.28 -29.00 -27.32
CA ARG A 461 -18.36 -30.15 -27.26
C ARG A 461 -18.71 -31.03 -26.06
N GLN A 462 -19.78 -31.80 -26.19
CA GLN A 462 -20.02 -33.01 -25.41
C GLN A 462 -20.19 -34.18 -26.37
#